data_AF-A0A2V8JY36-F1
#
_entry.id   AF-A0A2V8JY36-F1
#
_cell.length_a   1.000
_cell.length_b   1.000
_cell.length_c   1.000
_cell.angle_alpha   90.00
_cell.angle_beta   90.00
_cell.angle_gamma   90.00
#
_symmetry.space_group_name_H-M   'P 1'
#
loop_
_entity.id
_entity.type
_entity.pdbx_description
1 polymer ?
#
loop_
_entity_poly.entity_id
_entity_poly.type
_entity_poly.pdbx_seq_one_letter_code
_entity_poly.pdbx_strand_id
1 'polypeptide(L)'
;MLRLMQKLAVLSLILLGAVVGTAQSEKKMPRKVPGASKPECAQGSICFSGEIREGQTFRKDLTAGLEFVLGLPGSFQVEIKHAEASCKQLFWVADPPFHAHRPTEIDATYDWTAEQEVETSPREFRFATSCEAYRTLFDLSQTDAEKYIADFKSLANGEGRLWITDSRVTHSHGINSKEQGAVEWMKFSVEIKLSKPN
;
A
#
# COMPACT_ATOMS: atom_id res chain seq x y z
N MET A 1 28.29 12.01 80.27
CA MET A 1 29.40 12.97 80.34
C MET A 1 29.83 13.31 78.92
N LEU A 2 29.59 14.54 78.47
CA LEU A 2 30.60 15.55 78.05
C LEU A 2 31.38 15.15 76.77
N ARG A 3 30.91 15.59 75.59
CA ARG A 3 31.32 16.80 74.81
C ARG A 3 32.73 16.72 74.21
N LEU A 4 32.82 16.78 72.87
CA LEU A 4 33.53 17.88 72.21
C LEU A 4 33.06 18.08 70.74
N MET A 5 32.60 19.30 70.47
CA MET A 5 32.34 19.87 69.14
C MET A 5 33.65 20.26 68.44
N GLN A 6 33.64 20.36 67.10
CA GLN A 6 34.28 21.37 66.22
C GLN A 6 34.21 20.82 64.78
N LYS A 7 33.86 21.51 63.68
CA LYS A 7 33.64 22.92 63.34
C LYS A 7 32.75 23.00 62.07
N LEU A 8 32.19 24.19 61.87
CA LEU A 8 31.31 24.62 60.78
C LEU A 8 31.85 24.40 59.36
N ALA A 9 30.92 24.14 58.43
CA ALA A 9 30.79 24.92 57.19
C ALA A 9 29.34 24.88 56.71
N VAL A 10 28.69 26.04 56.79
CA VAL A 10 27.40 26.34 56.16
C VAL A 10 27.69 26.76 54.73
N LEU A 11 27.00 26.18 53.75
CA LEU A 11 26.59 26.90 52.55
C LEU A 11 25.45 26.17 51.84
N SER A 12 24.24 26.64 52.11
CA SER A 12 23.05 26.41 51.32
C SER A 12 23.21 27.07 49.94
N LEU A 13 22.85 26.37 48.86
CA LEU A 13 22.22 27.03 47.73
C LEU A 13 21.25 26.07 47.03
N ILE A 14 19.98 26.43 47.16
CA ILE A 14 18.83 25.90 46.45
C ILE A 14 18.99 26.29 44.97
N LEU A 15 18.91 25.33 44.06
CA LEU A 15 18.61 25.59 42.65
C LEU A 15 17.36 24.78 42.28
N LEU A 16 16.23 25.49 42.33
CA LEU A 16 14.95 25.08 41.79
C LEU A 16 15.08 24.78 40.30
N GLY A 17 14.37 23.74 39.87
CA GLY A 17 14.32 23.31 38.49
C GLY A 17 13.60 24.29 37.57
N ALA A 18 13.98 24.20 36.29
CA ALA A 18 13.09 24.28 35.13
C ALA A 18 13.93 23.87 33.91
N VAL A 19 14.15 22.57 33.71
CA VAL A 19 14.51 22.10 32.37
C VAL A 19 13.22 22.12 31.56
N VAL A 20 12.93 23.26 30.93
CA VAL A 20 11.96 23.30 29.84
C VAL A 20 12.62 22.58 28.67
N GLY A 21 12.52 21.25 28.70
CA GLY A 21 12.80 20.43 27.54
C GLY A 21 11.73 20.78 26.52
N THR A 22 12.06 21.66 25.58
CA THR A 22 11.30 21.77 24.34
C THR A 22 11.43 20.42 23.66
N ALA A 23 10.46 19.53 23.86
CA ALA A 23 10.20 18.44 22.96
C ALA A 23 9.88 19.08 21.61
N GLN A 24 10.92 19.35 20.83
CA GLN A 24 10.77 19.53 19.40
C GLN A 24 10.18 18.22 18.95
N SER A 25 8.87 18.23 18.70
CA SER A 25 8.21 17.24 17.87
C SER A 25 9.02 17.22 16.59
N GLU A 26 9.95 16.26 16.49
CA GLU A 26 10.57 15.91 15.23
C GLU A 26 9.38 15.63 14.32
N LYS A 27 9.08 16.57 13.44
CA LYS A 27 8.30 16.27 12.24
C LYS A 27 9.09 15.14 11.62
N LYS A 28 8.65 13.90 11.82
CA LYS A 28 9.12 12.74 11.06
C LYS A 28 9.03 13.18 9.62
N MET A 29 10.17 13.60 9.05
CA MET A 29 10.23 13.85 7.63
C MET A 29 9.90 12.51 7.00
N PRO A 30 8.93 12.44 6.08
CA PRO A 30 8.62 11.19 5.41
C PRO A 30 9.92 10.64 4.86
N ARG A 31 10.30 9.45 5.33
CA ARG A 31 11.53 8.78 4.93
C ARG A 31 11.39 8.56 3.43
N LYS A 32 12.10 9.35 2.61
CA LYS A 32 12.16 9.15 1.16
C LYS A 32 12.81 7.79 0.92
N VAL A 33 11.99 6.77 0.71
CA VAL A 33 12.43 5.44 0.28
C VAL A 33 13.05 5.62 -1.12
N PRO A 34 14.33 5.23 -1.32
CA PRO A 34 14.92 5.23 -2.66
C PRO A 34 14.06 4.40 -3.62
N GLY A 35 13.63 4.99 -4.74
CA GLY A 35 12.67 4.36 -5.69
C GLY A 35 11.21 4.81 -5.55
N ALA A 36 10.86 5.58 -4.51
CA ALA A 36 9.50 6.08 -4.30
C ALA A 36 9.12 7.27 -5.20
N SER A 37 10.08 7.92 -5.85
CA SER A 37 9.78 9.00 -6.80
C SER A 37 9.20 8.43 -8.08
N LYS A 38 7.96 8.81 -8.41
CA LYS A 38 7.31 8.46 -9.68
C LYS A 38 8.22 8.83 -10.86
N PRO A 39 8.58 7.88 -11.75
CA PRO A 39 9.34 8.17 -12.97
C PRO A 39 8.46 8.87 -14.02
N GLU A 40 9.08 9.43 -15.04
CA GLU A 40 8.36 9.83 -16.25
C GLU A 40 7.62 8.65 -16.88
N CYS A 41 6.47 8.92 -17.49
CA CYS A 41 5.65 7.88 -18.12
C CYS A 41 6.44 7.22 -19.25
N ALA A 42 6.68 5.92 -19.16
CA ALA A 42 7.40 5.22 -20.22
C ALA A 42 6.61 5.24 -21.54
N GLN A 43 7.33 5.32 -22.67
CA GLN A 43 6.71 5.33 -24.00
C GLN A 43 5.87 4.05 -24.20
N GLY A 44 4.64 4.23 -24.67
CA GLY A 44 3.69 3.12 -24.89
C GLY A 44 2.93 2.67 -23.63
N SER A 45 3.19 3.27 -22.47
CA SER A 45 2.43 3.05 -21.24
C SER A 45 1.19 3.94 -21.16
N ILE A 46 0.17 3.48 -20.46
CA ILE A 46 -0.97 4.27 -20.03
C ILE A 46 -0.67 4.80 -18.62
N CYS A 47 -0.56 6.12 -18.47
CA CYS A 47 -0.28 6.73 -17.18
C CYS A 47 -1.41 7.66 -16.73
N PHE A 48 -1.75 7.60 -15.45
CA PHE A 48 -2.74 8.47 -14.83
C PHE A 48 -2.44 8.69 -13.35
N SER A 49 -3.15 9.64 -12.75
CA SER A 49 -3.05 9.97 -11.33
C SER A 49 -4.41 10.37 -10.81
N GLY A 50 -4.60 10.26 -9.50
CA GLY A 50 -5.85 10.65 -8.86
C GLY A 50 -5.68 10.88 -7.36
N GLU A 51 -6.77 11.32 -6.75
CA GLU A 51 -6.97 11.36 -5.30
C GLU A 51 -8.27 10.61 -5.01
N ILE A 52 -8.26 9.79 -3.96
CA ILE A 52 -9.47 9.18 -3.42
C ILE A 52 -9.52 9.33 -1.91
N ARG A 53 -10.74 9.33 -1.39
CA ARG A 53 -11.06 9.35 0.02
C ARG A 53 -11.81 8.08 0.41
N GLU A 54 -11.87 7.82 1.70
CA GLU A 54 -12.71 6.77 2.25
C GLU A 54 -14.17 6.86 1.73
N GLY A 55 -14.74 5.71 1.39
CA GLY A 55 -16.05 5.57 0.75
C GLY A 55 -16.07 5.87 -0.75
N GLN A 56 -14.93 6.23 -1.36
CA GLN A 56 -14.85 6.51 -2.79
C GLN A 56 -14.24 5.34 -3.57
N THR A 57 -14.59 5.29 -4.85
CA THR A 57 -13.96 4.40 -5.83
C THR A 57 -13.52 5.23 -7.04
N PHE A 58 -12.26 5.12 -7.39
CA PHE A 58 -11.72 5.63 -8.64
C PHE A 58 -11.79 4.55 -9.72
N ARG A 59 -12.16 4.96 -10.93
CA ARG A 59 -12.24 4.11 -12.11
C ARG A 59 -11.56 4.77 -13.30
N LYS A 60 -10.80 4.00 -14.06
CA LYS A 60 -10.13 4.47 -15.27
C LYS A 60 -10.12 3.42 -16.36
N ASP A 61 -10.76 3.75 -17.46
CA ASP A 61 -10.64 3.00 -18.71
C ASP A 61 -9.18 2.87 -19.15
N LEU A 62 -8.75 1.62 -19.34
CA LEU A 62 -7.44 1.27 -19.91
C LEU A 62 -7.60 0.94 -21.39
N THR A 63 -8.64 0.18 -21.74
CA THR A 63 -9.03 -0.14 -23.13
C THR A 63 -10.55 -0.24 -23.23
N ALA A 64 -11.07 -0.61 -24.41
CA ALA A 64 -12.49 -0.92 -24.58
C ALA A 64 -12.97 -2.08 -23.68
N GLY A 65 -12.07 -2.97 -23.26
CA GLY A 65 -12.39 -4.16 -22.46
C GLY A 65 -11.78 -4.20 -21.06
N LEU A 66 -10.97 -3.21 -20.67
CA LEU A 66 -10.25 -3.19 -19.39
C LEU A 66 -10.43 -1.86 -18.66
N GLU A 67 -10.60 -1.94 -17.34
CA GLU A 67 -10.73 -0.80 -16.44
C GLU A 67 -9.83 -0.99 -15.21
N PHE A 68 -9.14 0.05 -14.76
CA PHE A 68 -8.48 0.08 -13.47
C PHE A 68 -9.45 0.59 -12.41
N VAL A 69 -9.50 -0.09 -11.26
CA VAL A 69 -10.39 0.24 -10.14
C VAL A 69 -9.58 0.31 -8.85
N LEU A 70 -9.79 1.35 -8.06
CA LEU A 70 -9.16 1.55 -6.76
C LEU A 70 -10.21 2.07 -5.78
N GLY A 71 -10.35 1.44 -4.62
CA GLY A 71 -11.31 1.84 -3.58
C GLY A 71 -10.68 2.01 -2.19
N LEU A 72 -11.30 2.86 -1.38
CA LEU A 72 -11.00 3.01 0.05
C LEU A 72 -12.29 2.87 0.88
N PRO A 73 -12.27 2.13 2.01
CA PRO A 73 -11.25 1.13 2.34
C PRO A 73 -11.24 0.01 1.28
N GLY A 74 -10.12 -0.69 1.13
CA GLY A 74 -10.05 -1.86 0.25
C GLY A 74 -8.75 -1.99 -0.51
N SER A 75 -8.86 -2.19 -1.83
CA SER A 75 -7.76 -2.58 -2.70
C SER A 75 -7.81 -1.87 -4.05
N PHE A 76 -6.80 -2.10 -4.89
CA PHE A 76 -6.85 -1.83 -6.32
C PHE A 76 -6.82 -3.11 -7.17
N GLN A 77 -7.33 -2.99 -8.38
CA GLN A 77 -7.36 -4.08 -9.36
C GLN A 77 -7.49 -3.56 -10.79
N VAL A 78 -7.27 -4.46 -11.75
CA VAL A 78 -7.64 -4.27 -13.16
C VAL A 78 -8.76 -5.25 -13.49
N GLU A 79 -9.89 -4.73 -13.94
CA GLU A 79 -11.11 -5.47 -14.25
C GLU A 79 -11.32 -5.60 -15.76
N ILE A 80 -11.90 -6.72 -16.18
CA ILE A 80 -12.42 -6.89 -17.54
C ILE A 80 -13.85 -6.33 -17.58
N LYS A 81 -14.07 -5.32 -18.42
CA LYS A 81 -15.39 -4.73 -18.64
C LYS A 81 -16.34 -5.79 -19.19
N HIS A 82 -17.54 -5.84 -18.62
CA HIS A 82 -18.57 -6.82 -19.00
C HIS A 82 -18.11 -8.28 -18.89
N ALA A 83 -17.19 -8.59 -17.97
CA ALA A 83 -16.80 -9.98 -17.70
C ALA A 83 -18.03 -10.87 -17.49
N GLU A 84 -17.98 -12.08 -18.03
CA GLU A 84 -18.95 -13.12 -17.70
C GLU A 84 -18.94 -13.38 -16.19
N ALA A 85 -20.03 -13.90 -15.63
CA ALA A 85 -20.12 -14.18 -14.19
C ALA A 85 -18.97 -15.06 -13.69
N SER A 86 -18.49 -15.98 -14.53
CA SER A 86 -17.33 -16.85 -14.32
C SER A 86 -16.00 -16.09 -14.18
N CYS A 87 -15.92 -14.84 -14.66
CA CYS A 87 -14.76 -13.96 -14.60
C CYS A 87 -14.99 -12.71 -13.72
N LYS A 88 -16.20 -12.56 -13.13
CA LYS A 88 -16.61 -11.42 -12.31
C LYS A 88 -16.29 -11.53 -10.82
N GLN A 89 -15.67 -12.60 -10.35
CA GLN A 89 -15.36 -12.80 -8.92
C GLN A 89 -13.95 -13.32 -8.66
N LEU A 90 -13.14 -13.41 -9.70
CA LEU A 90 -11.85 -14.05 -9.64
C LEU A 90 -10.80 -12.97 -9.93
N PHE A 91 -10.66 -12.03 -9.00
CA PHE A 91 -9.87 -10.81 -9.15
C PHE A 91 -8.62 -10.87 -8.28
N TRP A 92 -7.52 -11.25 -8.90
CA TRP A 92 -6.23 -11.19 -8.22
C TRP A 92 -5.18 -10.72 -9.20
N VAL A 93 -4.49 -9.64 -8.82
CA VAL A 93 -3.06 -9.56 -9.12
C VAL A 93 -2.47 -10.87 -8.62
N ALA A 94 -1.87 -11.60 -9.54
CA ALA A 94 -1.42 -12.95 -9.33
C ALA A 94 -0.32 -13.01 -8.26
N ASP A 95 -0.76 -13.25 -7.03
CA ASP A 95 0.10 -13.38 -5.86
C ASP A 95 -0.38 -14.56 -5.01
N PRO A 96 0.26 -15.73 -5.11
CA PRO A 96 0.02 -16.85 -4.20
C PRO A 96 0.81 -16.64 -2.90
N PRO A 97 0.34 -17.08 -1.70
CA PRO A 97 -0.75 -18.02 -1.42
C PRO A 97 -1.96 -17.42 -0.64
N PHE A 98 -3.06 -18.17 -0.59
CA PHE A 98 -4.25 -17.85 0.21
C PHE A 98 -3.89 -17.61 1.69
N HIS A 99 -4.46 -16.55 2.28
CA HIS A 99 -4.27 -16.08 3.66
C HIS A 99 -3.02 -15.23 3.94
N ALA A 100 -2.32 -14.73 2.91
CA ALA A 100 -1.29 -13.71 3.07
C ALA A 100 -1.81 -12.31 2.70
N HIS A 101 -1.10 -11.29 3.20
CA HIS A 101 -1.21 -9.91 2.72
C HIS A 101 -1.00 -9.87 1.21
N ARG A 102 -1.81 -9.05 0.52
CA ARG A 102 -1.74 -8.92 -0.94
C ARG A 102 -1.15 -7.56 -1.31
N PRO A 103 -0.29 -7.49 -2.33
CA PRO A 103 0.19 -6.24 -2.92
C PRO A 103 -0.92 -5.30 -3.39
N THR A 104 -2.16 -5.78 -3.57
CA THR A 104 -3.33 -4.99 -3.95
C THR A 104 -4.05 -4.32 -2.79
N GLU A 105 -3.88 -4.80 -1.56
CA GLU A 105 -4.54 -4.27 -0.37
C GLU A 105 -3.97 -2.88 -0.05
N ILE A 106 -4.82 -1.90 0.23
CA ILE A 106 -4.42 -0.51 0.48
C ILE A 106 -4.73 -0.09 1.93
N ASP A 107 -5.70 -0.75 2.56
CA ASP A 107 -6.07 -0.50 3.94
C ASP A 107 -5.64 -1.66 4.84
N ALA A 108 -5.61 -1.43 6.15
CA ALA A 108 -5.14 -2.37 7.14
C ALA A 108 -5.91 -3.70 7.07
N THR A 109 -5.22 -4.73 6.60
CA THR A 109 -5.73 -6.10 6.55
C THR A 109 -4.64 -7.05 7.02
N TYR A 110 -5.04 -8.21 7.55
CA TYR A 110 -4.12 -9.13 8.23
C TYR A 110 -3.31 -8.41 9.33
N ASP A 111 -2.02 -8.72 9.47
CA ASP A 111 -1.11 -8.11 10.45
C ASP A 111 -0.47 -6.80 9.94
N TRP A 112 -1.06 -6.17 8.91
CA TRP A 112 -0.58 -4.91 8.35
C TRP A 112 -1.37 -3.71 8.86
N THR A 113 -0.65 -2.65 9.22
CA THR A 113 -1.19 -1.32 9.54
C THR A 113 -1.40 -0.51 8.27
N ALA A 114 -2.32 0.45 8.32
CA ALA A 114 -2.57 1.37 7.21
C ALA A 114 -1.31 2.19 6.86
N GLU A 115 -0.45 2.50 7.82
CA GLU A 115 0.88 3.09 7.58
C GLU A 115 1.76 2.19 6.71
N GLN A 116 1.87 0.90 7.04
CA GLN A 116 2.68 -0.04 6.27
C GLN A 116 2.15 -0.19 4.84
N GLU A 117 0.83 -0.18 4.67
CA GLU A 117 0.21 -0.19 3.36
C GLU A 117 0.63 1.04 2.55
N VAL A 118 0.46 2.26 3.08
CA VAL A 118 0.78 3.47 2.31
C VAL A 118 2.28 3.69 2.09
N GLU A 119 3.13 3.13 2.95
CA GLU A 119 4.59 3.14 2.80
C GLU A 119 5.10 2.14 1.75
N THR A 120 4.31 1.12 1.41
CA THR A 120 4.64 0.14 0.37
C THR A 120 4.37 0.74 -1.01
N SER A 121 5.38 1.40 -1.58
CA SER A 121 5.29 2.14 -2.84
C SER A 121 6.69 2.25 -3.51
N PRO A 122 6.83 1.98 -4.83
CA PRO A 122 5.79 1.52 -5.74
C PRO A 122 5.35 0.08 -5.48
N ARG A 123 4.10 -0.19 -5.84
CA ARG A 123 3.51 -1.53 -5.89
C ARG A 123 3.54 -2.01 -7.33
N GLU A 124 4.34 -3.02 -7.61
CA GLU A 124 4.42 -3.64 -8.93
C GLU A 124 3.46 -4.83 -9.00
N PHE A 125 2.75 -4.96 -10.11
CA PHE A 125 1.75 -6.01 -10.30
C PHE A 125 1.66 -6.48 -11.75
N ARG A 126 1.14 -7.70 -11.92
CA ARG A 126 0.77 -8.25 -13.24
C ARG A 126 -0.68 -8.71 -13.22
N PHE A 127 -1.31 -8.67 -14.38
CA PHE A 127 -2.71 -9.05 -14.55
C PHE A 127 -2.95 -9.71 -15.91
N ALA A 128 -3.95 -10.58 -15.96
CA ALA A 128 -4.44 -11.15 -17.21
C ALA A 128 -5.28 -10.10 -17.97
N THR A 129 -5.05 -9.98 -19.27
CA THR A 129 -5.78 -9.04 -20.14
C THR A 129 -7.03 -9.66 -20.80
N SER A 130 -7.28 -10.95 -20.57
CA SER A 130 -8.44 -11.69 -21.07
C SER A 130 -8.97 -12.68 -20.03
N CYS A 131 -10.26 -13.02 -20.16
CA CYS A 131 -10.94 -13.97 -19.27
C CYS A 131 -10.38 -15.40 -19.46
N GLU A 132 -9.96 -15.78 -20.67
CA GLU A 132 -9.31 -17.07 -20.94
C GLU A 132 -7.96 -17.21 -20.23
N ALA A 133 -7.10 -16.19 -20.34
CA ALA A 133 -5.80 -16.20 -19.68
C ALA A 133 -5.96 -16.23 -18.16
N TYR A 134 -6.95 -15.49 -17.65
CA TYR A 134 -7.30 -15.51 -16.25
C TYR A 134 -7.72 -16.90 -15.76
N ARG A 135 -8.67 -17.55 -16.45
CA ARG A 135 -9.18 -18.87 -16.07
C ARG A 135 -8.07 -19.91 -16.04
N THR A 136 -7.20 -19.86 -17.04
CA THR A 136 -6.01 -20.72 -17.09
C THR A 136 -5.11 -20.49 -15.87
N LEU A 137 -4.80 -19.24 -15.52
CA LEU A 137 -4.01 -18.94 -14.31
C LEU A 137 -4.68 -19.44 -13.04
N PHE A 138 -5.98 -19.24 -12.90
CA PHE A 138 -6.73 -19.69 -11.74
C PHE A 138 -6.68 -21.22 -11.62
N ASP A 139 -7.00 -21.94 -12.69
CA ASP A 139 -6.99 -23.40 -12.70
C ASP A 139 -5.59 -23.96 -12.38
N LEU A 140 -4.54 -23.38 -12.98
CA LEU A 140 -3.16 -23.76 -12.69
C LEU A 140 -2.77 -23.49 -11.23
N SER A 141 -3.19 -22.35 -10.65
CA SER A 141 -2.91 -22.04 -9.25
C SER A 141 -3.47 -23.09 -8.27
N GLN A 142 -4.53 -23.80 -8.68
CA GLN A 142 -5.18 -24.84 -7.87
C GLN A 142 -4.65 -26.25 -8.15
N THR A 143 -4.11 -26.50 -9.34
CA THR A 143 -3.85 -27.86 -9.83
C THR A 143 -2.37 -28.15 -10.13
N ASP A 144 -1.60 -27.14 -10.52
CA ASP A 144 -0.22 -27.31 -10.98
C ASP A 144 0.59 -26.02 -10.75
N ALA A 145 1.21 -25.94 -9.58
CA ALA A 145 2.00 -24.78 -9.17
C ALA A 145 3.25 -24.56 -10.04
N GLU A 146 3.88 -25.63 -10.55
CA GLU A 146 5.06 -25.51 -11.40
C GLU A 146 4.68 -24.89 -12.75
N LYS A 147 3.59 -25.38 -13.34
CA LYS A 147 3.05 -24.83 -14.58
C LYS A 147 2.50 -23.42 -14.39
N TYR A 148 1.87 -23.13 -13.26
CA TYR A 148 1.48 -21.76 -12.90
C TYR A 148 2.67 -20.81 -12.96
N ILE A 149 3.79 -21.15 -12.31
CA ILE A 149 4.99 -20.31 -12.30
C ILE A 149 5.57 -20.15 -13.71
N ALA A 150 5.63 -21.24 -14.47
CA ALA A 150 6.16 -21.25 -15.84
C ALA A 150 5.33 -20.36 -16.79
N ASP A 151 4.00 -20.45 -16.71
CA ASP A 151 3.07 -19.75 -17.60
C ASP A 151 2.67 -18.36 -17.05
N PHE A 152 3.10 -18.01 -15.84
CA PHE A 152 2.63 -16.82 -15.14
C PHE A 152 2.78 -15.55 -15.98
N LYS A 153 3.98 -15.32 -16.52
CA LYS A 153 4.27 -14.09 -17.27
C LYS A 153 3.55 -14.00 -18.61
N SER A 154 3.33 -15.14 -19.27
CA SER A 154 2.67 -15.19 -20.59
C SER A 154 1.16 -15.02 -20.47
N LEU A 155 0.55 -15.54 -19.40
CA LEU A 155 -0.87 -15.40 -19.12
C LEU A 155 -1.21 -14.07 -18.43
N ALA A 156 -0.40 -13.63 -17.46
CA ALA A 156 -0.49 -12.29 -16.85
C ALA A 156 0.39 -11.30 -17.62
N ASN A 157 0.01 -11.05 -18.87
CA ASN A 157 0.77 -10.27 -19.84
C ASN A 157 0.53 -8.74 -19.73
N GLY A 158 -0.34 -8.29 -18.84
CA GLY A 158 -0.44 -6.90 -18.41
C GLY A 158 0.48 -6.63 -17.23
N GLU A 159 1.12 -5.46 -17.22
CA GLU A 159 2.00 -5.01 -16.13
C GLU A 159 1.52 -3.67 -15.59
N GLY A 160 1.67 -3.47 -14.29
CA GLY A 160 1.29 -2.24 -13.64
C GLY A 160 2.24 -1.85 -12.51
N ARG A 161 2.34 -0.54 -12.28
CA ARG A 161 3.04 0.05 -11.14
C ARG A 161 2.15 1.13 -10.54
N LEU A 162 1.89 1.04 -9.24
CA LEU A 162 1.14 2.04 -8.49
C LEU A 162 2.06 2.72 -7.47
N TRP A 163 2.15 4.04 -7.54
CA TRP A 163 2.81 4.86 -6.54
C TRP A 163 1.76 5.52 -5.66
N ILE A 164 1.89 5.35 -4.35
CA ILE A 164 1.21 6.18 -3.36
C ILE A 164 2.10 7.40 -3.17
N THR A 165 1.62 8.56 -3.64
CA THR A 165 2.40 9.80 -3.71
C THR A 165 2.19 10.71 -2.51
N ASP A 166 1.05 10.55 -1.84
CA ASP A 166 0.64 11.30 -0.65
C ASP A 166 -0.51 10.54 0.03
N SER A 167 -0.64 10.62 1.35
CA SER A 167 -1.72 9.94 2.07
C SER A 167 -1.96 10.54 3.45
N ARG A 168 -3.12 10.21 4.02
CA ARG A 168 -3.42 10.42 5.44
C ARG A 168 -3.99 9.15 6.04
N VAL A 169 -3.37 8.72 7.13
CA VAL A 169 -3.82 7.61 7.96
C VAL A 169 -4.43 8.16 9.25
N THR A 170 -5.44 7.47 9.77
CA THR A 170 -6.13 7.78 11.03
C THR A 170 -6.18 6.55 11.92
N HIS A 171 -6.13 6.76 13.24
CA HIS A 171 -6.36 5.71 14.24
C HIS A 171 -7.68 5.92 14.99
N SER A 172 -8.58 6.75 14.45
CA SER A 172 -9.92 6.93 15.01
C SER A 172 -10.78 5.68 14.83
N HIS A 173 -10.51 4.93 13.76
CA HIS A 173 -11.12 3.66 13.37
C HIS A 173 -10.08 2.85 12.56
N GLY A 174 -10.44 1.62 12.20
CA GLY A 174 -9.66 0.72 11.35
C GLY A 174 -10.48 -0.55 11.08
N ILE A 175 -10.21 -1.24 9.97
CA ILE A 175 -11.02 -2.39 9.54
C ILE A 175 -10.98 -3.50 10.59
N ASN A 176 -9.80 -3.85 11.11
CA ASN A 176 -9.67 -4.87 12.16
C ASN A 176 -9.51 -4.25 13.56
N SER A 177 -8.77 -3.14 13.69
CA SER A 177 -8.65 -2.42 14.96
C SER A 177 -8.21 -0.96 14.77
N LYS A 178 -8.39 -0.13 15.80
CA LYS A 178 -7.94 1.28 15.79
C LYS A 178 -6.42 1.40 15.74
N GLU A 179 -5.73 0.46 16.38
CA GLU A 179 -4.26 0.39 16.41
C GLU A 179 -3.70 0.17 15.00
N GLN A 180 -4.41 -0.56 14.14
CA GLN A 180 -4.00 -0.75 12.75
C GLN A 180 -4.31 0.44 11.83
N GLY A 181 -5.24 1.30 12.25
CA GLY A 181 -5.61 2.51 11.51
C GLY A 181 -6.41 2.26 10.24
N ALA A 182 -6.69 3.35 9.52
CA ALA A 182 -7.39 3.38 8.23
C ALA A 182 -6.84 4.50 7.34
N VAL A 183 -6.88 4.31 6.03
CA VAL A 183 -6.47 5.34 5.06
C VAL A 183 -7.65 6.26 4.77
N GLU A 184 -7.65 7.46 5.35
CA GLU A 184 -8.72 8.45 5.13
C GLU A 184 -8.73 8.98 3.69
N TRP A 185 -7.54 9.19 3.13
CA TRP A 185 -7.35 9.58 1.73
C TRP A 185 -5.95 9.25 1.24
N MET A 186 -5.82 9.11 -0.08
CA MET A 186 -4.53 8.96 -0.76
C MET A 186 -4.53 9.66 -2.11
N LYS A 187 -3.36 10.18 -2.50
CA LYS A 187 -3.03 10.53 -3.88
C LYS A 187 -2.14 9.46 -4.46
N PHE A 188 -2.37 9.15 -5.73
CA PHE A 188 -1.66 8.08 -6.40
C PHE A 188 -1.29 8.43 -7.83
N SER A 189 -0.36 7.65 -8.36
CA SER A 189 -0.05 7.59 -9.78
C SER A 189 0.05 6.13 -10.21
N VAL A 190 -0.41 5.84 -11.42
CA VAL A 190 -0.35 4.50 -12.00
C VAL A 190 0.31 4.58 -13.37
N GLU A 191 1.13 3.58 -13.67
CA GLU A 191 1.59 3.24 -15.01
C GLU A 191 1.13 1.83 -15.34
N ILE A 192 0.48 1.65 -16.49
CA ILE A 192 0.08 0.35 -17.04
C ILE A 192 0.79 0.12 -18.37
N LYS A 193 1.32 -1.09 -18.56
CA LYS A 193 1.80 -1.59 -19.85
C LYS A 193 0.92 -2.76 -20.28
N LEU A 194 0.39 -2.65 -21.50
CA LEU A 194 -0.32 -3.73 -22.14
C LEU A 194 0.59 -4.34 -23.20
N SER A 195 0.67 -5.66 -23.22
CA SER A 195 1.29 -6.37 -24.33
C SER A 195 0.56 -6.01 -25.62
N LYS A 196 1.29 -5.79 -26.72
CA LYS A 196 0.65 -5.62 -28.04
C LYS A 196 -0.13 -6.90 -28.35
N PRO A 197 -1.34 -6.81 -28.93
CA PRO A 197 -1.96 -7.98 -29.52
C PRO A 197 -0.99 -8.56 -30.56
N ASN A 198 -0.71 -9.86 -30.46
CA ASN A 198 -0.02 -10.58 -31.52
C ASN A 198 -0.91 -10.70 -32.76
#